data_AF-A0A6F9BG10-F1
#
_entry.id   AF-A0A6F9BG10-F1
#
_cell.length_a   1.000
_cell.length_b   1.000
_cell.length_c   1.000
_cell.angle_alpha   90.00
_cell.angle_beta   90.00
_cell.angle_gamma   90.00
#
_symmetry.space_group_name_H-M   'P 1'
#
loop_
_entity.id
_entity.type
_entity.pdbx_description
1 polymer ?
#
loop_
_entity_poly.entity_id
_entity_poly.type
_entity_poly.pdbx_seq_one_letter_code
_entity_poly.pdbx_strand_id
1 'polypeptide(L)' 'MDVLGHDGHPLGVDGAQVGVLEQADQSSAVIALQEASEAYLVGLFEDTKLCAIHAKSVSILPWDILMAHCIRGERA' A
#
# COMPACT_ATOMS: atom_id res chain seq x y z
N MET A 1 -16.26 61.29 -5.89
CA MET A 1 -16.85 59.94 -5.99
C MET A 1 -15.84 59.18 -6.80
N ASP A 2 -14.91 58.54 -6.12
CA ASP A 2 -13.72 57.96 -6.75
C ASP A 2 -13.62 56.52 -6.23
N VAL A 3 -14.32 55.63 -6.93
CA VAL A 3 -14.20 54.19 -6.73
C VAL A 3 -13.21 53.70 -7.78
N LEU A 4 -11.95 53.55 -7.37
CA LEU A 4 -10.96 52.74 -8.09
C LEU A 4 -10.37 51.76 -7.08
N GLY A 5 -11.15 50.71 -6.79
CA GLY A 5 -10.62 49.47 -6.28
C GLY A 5 -10.42 48.54 -7.45
N HIS A 6 -9.19 48.17 -7.77
CA HIS A 6 -8.80 46.92 -8.42
C HIS A 6 -7.28 46.89 -8.45
N ASP A 7 -6.70 46.05 -7.59
CA ASP A 7 -5.51 45.21 -7.85
C ASP A 7 -5.14 44.47 -6.54
N GLY A 8 -6.11 43.68 -6.06
CA GLY A 8 -5.84 42.65 -5.07
C GLY A 8 -5.11 41.50 -5.77
N HIS A 9 -3.81 41.64 -5.98
CA HIS A 9 -2.95 40.57 -6.48
C HIS A 9 -2.79 39.53 -5.35
N PRO A 10 -3.29 38.29 -5.49
CA PRO A 10 -3.13 37.29 -4.45
C PRO A 10 -1.75 36.66 -4.60
N LEU A 11 -0.71 37.31 -4.07
CA LEU A 11 0.54 36.61 -3.76
C LEU A 11 0.33 35.82 -2.46
N GLY A 12 -0.42 34.73 -2.58
CA GLY A 12 -0.59 33.71 -1.55
C GLY A 12 0.25 32.48 -1.85
N VAL A 13 1.56 32.68 -2.10
CA VAL A 13 2.53 31.59 -2.17
C VAL A 13 3.29 31.55 -0.85
N ASP A 14 2.73 30.80 0.09
CA ASP A 14 3.47 29.89 0.98
C ASP A 14 2.42 29.18 1.85
N GLY A 15 1.50 28.51 1.16
CA GLY A 15 0.76 27.41 1.74
C GLY A 15 1.78 26.33 2.05
N ALA A 16 2.22 26.30 3.30
CA ALA A 16 3.01 25.25 3.89
C ALA A 16 2.64 23.91 3.26
N GLN A 17 3.64 23.25 2.66
CA GLN A 17 3.60 21.86 2.25
C GLN A 17 3.52 21.02 3.53
N VAL A 18 2.37 21.08 4.19
CA VAL A 18 2.03 20.24 5.32
C VAL A 18 1.77 18.88 4.71
N GLY A 19 2.70 17.96 4.97
CA GLY A 19 2.53 16.56 4.67
C GLY A 19 1.23 16.07 5.28
N VAL A 20 0.27 15.81 4.41
CA VAL A 20 -0.84 14.91 4.69
C VAL A 20 -0.91 14.05 3.46
N LEU A 21 -0.61 12.76 3.66
CA LEU A 21 -0.98 11.68 2.76
C LEU A 21 -2.36 12.04 2.22
N GLU A 22 -2.34 12.44 0.95
CA GLU A 22 -3.47 12.93 0.18
C GLU A 22 -4.68 12.13 0.59
N GLN A 23 -5.73 12.81 1.06
CA GLN A 23 -6.97 12.19 1.46
C GLN A 23 -7.48 11.41 0.27
N ALA A 24 -7.07 10.15 0.20
CA ALA A 24 -7.30 9.29 -0.93
C ALA A 24 -8.80 9.28 -1.16
N ASP A 25 -9.20 9.62 -2.38
CA ASP A 25 -10.55 9.34 -2.83
C ASP A 25 -10.86 7.89 -2.45
N GLN A 26 -12.00 7.62 -1.81
CA GLN A 26 -12.28 6.29 -1.25
C GLN A 26 -12.05 5.18 -2.28
N SER A 27 -12.29 5.49 -3.57
CA SER A 27 -11.97 4.61 -4.69
C SER A 27 -10.45 4.34 -4.83
N SER A 28 -9.61 5.37 -4.85
CA SER A 28 -8.15 5.27 -4.93
C SER A 28 -7.53 4.52 -3.74
N ALA A 29 -8.08 4.70 -2.53
CA ALA A 29 -7.64 3.97 -1.34
C ALA A 29 -7.87 2.46 -1.45
N VAL A 30 -9.04 2.06 -1.98
CA VAL A 30 -9.38 0.65 -2.17
C VAL A 30 -8.49 0.00 -3.23
N ILE A 31 -8.22 0.69 -4.34
CA ILE A 31 -7.31 0.19 -5.39
C ILE A 31 -5.90 0.00 -4.84
N ALA A 32 -5.36 1.00 -4.13
CA ALA A 32 -4.04 0.89 -3.52
C ALA A 32 -3.95 -0.29 -2.52
N LEU A 33 -5.01 -0.52 -1.71
CA LEU A 33 -5.06 -1.65 -0.80
C LEU A 33 -5.12 -2.99 -1.53
N GLN A 34 -5.88 -3.07 -2.64
CA GLN A 34 -5.95 -4.27 -3.46
C GLN A 34 -4.59 -4.60 -4.07
N GLU A 35 -3.93 -3.62 -4.70
CA GLU A 35 -2.61 -3.81 -5.31
C GLU A 35 -1.56 -4.25 -4.27
N ALA A 36 -1.56 -3.62 -3.09
CA ALA A 36 -0.68 -4.02 -1.99
C ALA A 36 -0.99 -5.44 -1.50
N SER A 37 -2.28 -5.81 -1.41
CA SER A 37 -2.71 -7.14 -0.98
C SER A 37 -2.33 -8.21 -1.99
N GLU A 38 -2.51 -7.96 -3.28
CA GLU A 38 -2.12 -8.86 -4.36
C GLU A 38 -0.60 -9.07 -4.38
N ALA A 39 0.18 -7.99 -4.31
CA ALA A 39 1.63 -8.08 -4.26
C ALA A 39 2.11 -8.91 -3.05
N TYR A 40 1.50 -8.70 -1.88
CA TYR A 40 1.81 -9.47 -0.67
C TYR A 40 1.47 -10.95 -0.82
N LEU A 41 0.27 -11.28 -1.33
CA LEU A 41 -0.18 -12.66 -1.50
C LEU A 41 0.65 -13.39 -2.55
N VAL A 42 1.02 -12.73 -3.65
CA VAL A 42 1.90 -13.32 -4.68
C VAL A 42 3.25 -13.70 -4.07
N GLY A 43 3.90 -12.78 -3.34
CA GLY A 43 5.17 -13.08 -2.67
C GLY A 43 5.04 -14.19 -1.61
N LEU A 44 3.99 -14.16 -0.80
CA LEU A 44 3.73 -15.21 0.19
C LEU A 44 3.50 -16.58 -0.45
N PHE A 45 2.82 -16.65 -1.59
CA PHE A 45 2.60 -17.91 -2.30
C PHE A 45 3.85 -18.42 -3.01
N GLU A 46 4.76 -17.54 -3.45
CA GLU A 46 6.08 -17.94 -3.95
C GLU A 46 6.89 -18.64 -2.86
N ASP A 47 6.95 -18.05 -1.65
CA ASP A 47 7.61 -18.68 -0.49
C ASP A 47 6.93 -19.98 -0.08
N THR A 48 5.59 -19.99 -0.06
CA THR A 48 4.79 -21.19 0.26
C THR A 48 5.08 -22.33 -0.72
N LYS A 49 5.23 -22.03 -2.03
CA LYS A 49 5.60 -23.04 -3.03
C LYS A 49 6.99 -23.60 -2.78
N LEU A 50 7.96 -22.77 -2.37
CA LEU A 50 9.29 -23.24 -1.99
C LEU A 50 9.24 -24.16 -0.78
N CYS A 51 8.41 -23.85 0.23
CA CYS A 51 8.16 -24.72 1.37
C CYS A 51 7.57 -26.09 0.95
N ALA A 52 6.57 -26.08 0.07
CA ALA A 52 5.96 -27.31 -0.45
C ALA A 52 6.98 -28.19 -1.21
N ILE A 53 7.79 -27.58 -2.08
CA ILE A 53 8.85 -28.28 -2.83
C ILE A 53 9.92 -28.83 -1.88
N HIS A 54 10.31 -28.06 -0.85
CA HIS A 54 11.23 -28.52 0.19
C HIS A 54 10.71 -29.78 0.90
N ALA A 55 9.40 -29.86 1.13
CA ALA A 55 8.72 -31.02 1.69
C ALA A 55 8.47 -32.16 0.68
N LYS A 56 8.96 -32.04 -0.57
CA LYS A 56 8.72 -32.97 -1.69
C LYS A 56 7.23 -33.12 -2.04
N SER A 57 6.46 -32.08 -1.80
CA SER A 57 5.03 -32.00 -2.12
C SER A 57 4.81 -31.10 -3.33
N VAL A 58 3.82 -31.44 -4.15
CA VAL A 58 3.35 -30.60 -5.28
C VAL A 58 2.09 -29.80 -4.95
N SER A 59 1.39 -30.21 -3.88
CA SER A 59 0.23 -29.51 -3.35
C SER A 59 0.70 -28.50 -2.31
N ILE A 60 0.11 -27.30 -2.33
CA ILE A 60 0.26 -26.32 -1.25
C ILE A 60 -0.68 -26.71 -0.11
N LEU A 61 -0.16 -26.82 1.10
CA LEU A 61 -0.94 -27.10 2.30
C LEU A 61 -0.93 -25.89 3.25
N PRO A 62 -1.91 -25.79 4.18
CA PRO A 62 -1.91 -24.74 5.20
C PRO A 62 -0.63 -24.68 6.04
N TRP A 63 0.03 -25.83 6.27
CA TRP A 63 1.31 -25.87 6.96
C TRP A 63 2.44 -25.16 6.20
N ASP A 64 2.45 -25.21 4.86
CA ASP A 64 3.48 -24.54 4.05
C ASP A 64 3.36 -23.02 4.17
N ILE A 65 2.13 -22.51 4.25
CA ILE A 65 1.83 -21.08 4.45
C ILE A 65 2.29 -20.65 5.85
N LEU A 66 2.01 -21.46 6.88
CA LEU A 66 2.45 -21.19 8.24
C LEU A 66 3.98 -21.19 8.37
N MET A 67 4.66 -22.07 7.63
CA MET A 67 6.12 -22.10 7.56
C MET A 67 6.67 -20.87 6.84
N ALA A 68 6.06 -20.47 5.72
CA ALA A 68 6.43 -19.24 5.00
C ALA A 68 6.32 -18.00 5.91
N HIS A 69 5.21 -17.84 6.65
CA HIS A 69 5.08 -16.77 7.64
C HIS A 69 6.11 -16.87 8.78
N CYS A 70 6.44 -18.09 9.24
CA CYS A 70 7.47 -18.31 10.26
C CYS A 70 8.84 -17.80 9.79
N ILE A 71 9.23 -18.17 8.56
CA ILE A 71 10.50 -17.78 7.94
C ILE A 71 10.57 -16.27 7.72
N ARG A 72 9.45 -15.65 7.31
CA ARG A 72 9.34 -14.20 7.12
C ARG A 72 9.33 -13.41 8.45
N GLY A 73 9.24 -14.10 9.60
CA GLY A 73 9.18 -13.46 10.92
C GLY A 73 7.83 -12.81 11.22
N GLU A 74 6.77 -13.20 10.51
CA GLU A 74 5.42 -12.63 10.65
C GLU A 74 4.55 -13.39 11.66
N ARG A 75 5.07 -14.48 12.23
CA ARG A 75 4.48 -15.15 13.39
C ARG A 75 4.88 -14.42 14.68
N ALA A 76 3.94 -13.66 15.25
CA ALA A 76 3.92 -13.30 16.66
C ALA A 76 3.12 -14.33 17.48
#